data_AF-A0A5J4P7L0-F1
#
_entry.id   AF-A0A5J4P7L0-F1
#
_cell.length_a   1.000
_cell.length_b   1.000
_cell.length_c   1.000
_cell.angle_alpha   90.00
_cell.angle_beta   90.00
_cell.angle_gamma   90.00
#
_symmetry.space_group_name_H-M   'P 1'
#
loop_
_entity.id
_entity.type
_entity.pdbx_description
1 polymer ?
#
loop_
_entity_poly.entity_id
_entity_poly.type
_entity_poly.pdbx_seq_one_letter_code
_entity_poly.pdbx_strand_id
1 'polypeptide(L)'
;EGTNFFIFMSEAANRISDFLDIHSGQRKKERWAWSEIIGIAKQNKEIKSILPDVDIAMLFLNLSDGIMYNSTFTKKNETEALQELKRDWDNLYNLLANKR
;
A
#
# COMPACT_ATOMS: atom_id res chain seq x y z
N GLU A 1 21.14 -11.20 10.12
CA GLU A 1 21.50 -9.78 9.95
C GLU A 1 20.40 -9.13 9.12
N GLY A 2 19.78 -8.07 9.63
CA GLY A 2 18.64 -7.44 8.96
C GLY A 2 19.10 -6.50 7.87
N THR A 3 18.73 -6.79 6.62
CA THR A 3 18.85 -5.92 5.46
C THR A 3 18.25 -4.53 5.78
N ASN A 4 19.07 -3.48 5.84
CA ASN A 4 18.59 -2.14 6.16
C ASN A 4 17.95 -1.50 4.92
N PHE A 5 16.62 -1.56 4.85
CA PHE A 5 15.81 -1.06 3.73
C PHE A 5 16.20 0.36 3.30
N PHE A 6 16.43 1.27 4.25
CA PHE A 6 16.78 2.67 3.93
C PHE A 6 18.13 2.80 3.24
N ILE A 7 19.12 2.02 3.69
CA ILE A 7 20.45 2.03 3.08
C ILE A 7 20.35 1.55 1.63
N PHE A 8 19.60 0.48 1.36
CA PHE A 8 19.45 -0.01 -0.01
C PHE A 8 18.70 0.96 -0.91
N MET A 9 17.64 1.59 -0.42
CA MET A 9 16.91 2.60 -1.18
C MET A 9 17.78 3.83 -1.47
N SER A 10 18.58 4.30 -0.50
CA SER A 10 19.50 5.42 -0.72
C SER A 10 20.63 5.06 -1.68
N GLU A 11 21.21 3.87 -1.56
CA GLU A 11 22.27 3.41 -2.46
C GLU A 11 21.75 3.23 -3.90
N ALA A 12 20.54 2.68 -4.06
CA ALA A 12 19.91 2.56 -5.37
C ALA A 12 19.66 3.93 -6.01
N ALA A 13 19.13 4.89 -5.23
CA ALA A 13 18.91 6.26 -5.71
C ALA A 13 20.20 6.98 -6.11
N ASN A 14 21.33 6.70 -5.43
CA ASN A 14 22.62 7.29 -5.74
C ASN A 14 23.33 6.63 -6.94
N ARG A 15 23.12 5.32 -7.17
CA ARG A 15 23.87 4.54 -8.16
C ARG A 15 23.16 4.37 -9.51
N ILE A 16 21.83 4.45 -9.51
CA ILE A 16 21.00 4.25 -10.70
C ILE A 16 20.30 5.58 -10.97
N SER A 17 20.74 6.31 -12.00
CA SER A 17 20.27 7.67 -12.32
C SER A 17 18.75 7.76 -12.42
N ASP A 18 18.12 6.74 -13.01
CA ASP A 18 16.70 6.74 -13.34
C ASP A 18 15.87 6.08 -12.24
N PHE A 19 16.47 5.71 -11.10
CA PHE A 19 15.79 4.92 -10.07
C PHE A 19 14.54 5.60 -9.53
N LEU A 20 14.62 6.91 -9.23
CA LEU A 20 13.48 7.66 -8.70
C LEU A 20 12.36 7.79 -9.74
N ASP A 21 12.71 7.94 -11.01
CA ASP A 21 11.75 8.01 -12.12
C ASP A 21 11.08 6.65 -12.36
N ILE A 22 11.86 5.57 -12.31
CA ILE A 22 11.32 4.20 -12.37
C ILE A 22 10.37 3.95 -11.20
N HIS A 23 10.81 4.25 -9.98
CA HIS A 23 10.02 4.02 -8.77
C HIS A 23 8.71 4.85 -8.80
N SER A 24 8.79 6.13 -9.15
CA SER A 24 7.59 6.98 -9.27
C SER A 24 6.66 6.51 -10.40
N GLY A 25 7.22 6.06 -11.52
CA GLY A 25 6.48 5.46 -12.63
C GLY A 25 5.74 4.19 -12.22
N GLN A 26 6.37 3.30 -11.45
CA GLN A 26 5.71 2.10 -10.92
C GLN A 26 4.62 2.47 -9.90
N ARG A 27 4.89 3.43 -9.00
CA ARG A 27 3.88 3.89 -8.04
C ARG A 27 2.65 4.51 -8.72
N LYS A 28 2.83 5.20 -9.85
CA LYS A 28 1.72 5.71 -10.66
C LYS A 28 0.89 4.58 -11.28
N LYS A 29 1.54 3.54 -11.81
CA LYS A 29 0.85 2.35 -12.37
C LYS A 29 0.07 1.60 -11.29
N GLU A 30 0.68 1.40 -10.13
CA GLU A 30 0.04 0.76 -8.98
C GLU A 30 -1.19 1.53 -8.53
N ARG A 31 -1.06 2.85 -8.33
CA ARG A 31 -2.19 3.72 -7.98
C ARG A 31 -3.32 3.62 -8.99
N TRP A 32 -3.01 3.65 -10.28
CA TRP A 32 -4.01 3.55 -11.34
C TRP A 32 -4.73 2.20 -11.31
N ALA A 33 -3.99 1.10 -11.28
CA ALA A 33 -4.57 -0.25 -11.22
C ALA A 33 -5.47 -0.43 -9.99
N TRP A 34 -5.02 -0.01 -8.81
CA TRP A 34 -5.85 -0.08 -7.60
C TRP A 34 -7.06 0.83 -7.67
N SER A 35 -6.96 2.01 -8.28
CA SER A 35 -8.13 2.89 -8.50
C SER A 35 -9.17 2.18 -9.38
N GLU A 36 -8.76 1.47 -10.43
CA GLU A 36 -9.67 0.69 -11.27
C GLU A 36 -10.36 -0.42 -10.48
N ILE A 37 -9.61 -1.17 -9.65
CA ILE A 37 -10.18 -2.22 -8.79
C ILE A 37 -11.19 -1.65 -7.80
N ILE A 38 -10.92 -0.49 -7.19
CA ILE A 38 -11.88 0.18 -6.31
C ILE A 38 -13.13 0.61 -7.09
N GLY A 39 -12.97 1.13 -8.32
CA GLY A 39 -14.09 1.47 -9.19
C GLY A 39 -14.99 0.27 -9.47
N ILE A 40 -14.40 -0.89 -9.78
CA ILE A 40 -15.12 -2.15 -9.97
C ILE A 40 -15.85 -2.57 -8.68
N ALA A 41 -15.18 -2.52 -7.53
CA ALA A 41 -15.79 -2.86 -6.25
C ALA A 41 -16.99 -1.96 -5.90
N LYS A 42 -16.92 -0.67 -6.25
CA LYS A 42 -18.06 0.26 -6.09
C LYS A 42 -19.20 -0.05 -7.05
N GLN A 43 -18.91 -0.36 -8.31
CA GLN A 43 -19.91 -0.80 -9.30
C GLN A 43 -20.64 -2.07 -8.85
N ASN A 44 -19.90 -3.01 -8.24
CA ASN A 44 -20.43 -4.24 -7.65
C ASN A 44 -21.15 -4.03 -6.31
N LYS A 45 -21.19 -2.79 -5.79
CA LYS A 45 -21.76 -2.43 -4.49
C LYS A 45 -21.06 -3.09 -3.29
N GLU A 46 -19.83 -3.55 -3.47
CA GLU A 46 -18.97 -4.08 -2.41
C GLU A 46 -18.47 -2.94 -1.51
N ILE A 47 -18.08 -1.82 -2.11
CA ILE A 47 -17.73 -0.56 -1.41
C ILE A 47 -18.85 0.45 -1.61
N LYS A 48 -19.29 1.12 -0.52
CA LYS A 48 -20.41 2.08 -0.54
C LYS A 48 -19.99 3.53 -0.28
N SER A 49 -18.69 3.80 -0.28
CA SER A 49 -18.15 5.13 -0.02
C SER A 49 -18.36 6.08 -1.21
N ILE A 50 -18.65 7.34 -0.91
CA ILE A 50 -18.71 8.43 -1.89
C ILE A 50 -17.32 8.99 -2.25
N LEU A 51 -16.28 8.56 -1.53
CA LEU A 51 -14.91 9.03 -1.79
C LEU A 51 -14.46 8.65 -3.20
N PRO A 52 -13.60 9.47 -3.84
CA PRO A 52 -12.97 9.14 -5.10
C PRO A 52 -12.20 7.82 -5.04
N ASP A 53 -12.22 7.07 -6.15
CA ASP A 53 -11.60 5.74 -6.21
C ASP A 53 -10.09 5.80 -5.96
N VAL A 54 -9.45 6.85 -6.47
CA VAL A 54 -8.02 7.14 -6.26
C VAL A 54 -7.68 7.42 -4.80
N ASP A 55 -8.57 8.08 -4.06
CA ASP A 55 -8.34 8.40 -2.66
C ASP A 55 -8.45 7.13 -1.81
N ILE A 56 -9.43 6.28 -2.11
CA ILE A 56 -9.57 4.96 -1.45
C ILE A 56 -8.36 4.07 -1.78
N ALA A 57 -7.95 3.99 -3.05
CA ALA A 57 -6.76 3.23 -3.45
C ALA A 57 -5.51 3.70 -2.67
N MET A 58 -5.36 5.02 -2.51
CA MET A 58 -4.26 5.58 -1.72
C MET A 58 -4.32 5.24 -0.25
N LEU A 59 -5.50 5.10 0.35
CA LEU A 59 -5.62 4.64 1.74
C LEU A 59 -5.04 3.23 1.90
N PHE A 60 -5.39 2.30 1.00
CA PHE A 60 -4.85 0.94 1.03
C PHE A 60 -3.33 0.90 0.80
N LEU A 61 -2.83 1.65 -0.19
CA LEU A 61 -1.39 1.69 -0.50
C LEU A 61 -0.56 2.30 0.65
N ASN A 62 -1.01 3.43 1.19
CA ASN A 62 -0.31 4.08 2.29
C ASN A 62 -0.32 3.23 3.56
N LEU A 63 -1.40 2.49 3.80
CA LEU A 63 -1.51 1.57 4.92
C LEU A 63 -0.50 0.42 4.77
N SER A 64 -0.39 -0.17 3.57
CA SER A 64 0.61 -1.20 3.27
C SER A 64 2.04 -0.69 3.45
N ASP A 65 2.34 0.48 2.88
CA ASP A 65 3.66 1.12 2.98
C ASP A 65 4.00 1.42 4.45
N GLY A 66 3.04 1.91 5.23
CA GLY A 66 3.21 2.20 6.65
C GLY A 66 3.52 0.96 7.48
N ILE A 67 2.88 -0.17 7.21
CA ILE A 67 3.15 -1.45 7.89
C ILE A 67 4.55 -1.95 7.55
N MET A 68 4.95 -1.91 6.29
CA MET A 68 6.29 -2.31 5.85
C MET A 68 7.38 -1.39 6.41
N TYR A 69 7.12 -0.09 6.46
CA TYR A 69 8.03 0.86 7.08
C TYR A 69 8.18 0.57 8.59
N ASN A 70 7.06 0.37 9.28
CA ASN A 70 7.05 0.07 10.71
C ASN A 70 7.71 -1.27 11.04
N SER A 71 7.61 -2.29 10.18
CA SER A 71 8.32 -3.57 10.35
C SER A 71 9.83 -3.43 10.26
N THR A 72 10.36 -2.34 9.69
CA THR A 72 11.81 -2.06 9.68
C THR A 72 12.31 -1.57 11.04
N PHE A 73 11.45 -0.91 11.83
CA PHE A 73 11.80 -0.40 13.17
C PHE A 73 11.35 -1.32 14.30
N THR A 74 10.30 -2.08 14.07
CA THR A 74 9.82 -3.09 15.01
C THR A 74 10.56 -4.40 14.73
N LYS A 75 10.83 -5.21 15.77
CA LYS A 75 11.43 -6.55 15.59
C LYS A 75 10.41 -7.56 15.03
N LYS A 76 9.40 -7.09 14.30
CA LYS A 76 8.37 -7.94 13.69
C LYS A 76 9.00 -8.76 12.58
N ASN A 77 8.74 -10.06 12.58
CA ASN A 77 9.10 -10.90 11.44
C ASN A 77 8.08 -10.73 10.29
N GLU A 78 8.41 -11.29 9.13
CA GLU A 78 7.57 -11.17 7.92
C GLU A 78 6.15 -11.72 8.13
N THR A 79 6.01 -12.81 8.88
CA THR A 79 4.69 -13.40 9.19
C THR A 79 3.83 -12.45 10.02
N GLU A 80 4.42 -11.81 11.04
CA GLU A 80 3.72 -10.84 11.88
C GLU A 80 3.30 -9.60 11.08
N ALA A 81 4.19 -9.08 10.22
CA ALA A 81 3.88 -7.95 9.35
C ALA A 81 2.77 -8.29 8.33
N LEU A 82 2.78 -9.50 7.77
CA LEU A 82 1.73 -9.96 6.85
C LEU A 82 0.38 -10.13 7.55
N GLN A 83 0.37 -10.65 8.78
CA GLN A 83 -0.85 -10.76 9.58
C GLN A 83 -1.44 -9.39 9.90
N GLU A 84 -0.58 -8.43 10.25
CA GLU A 84 -0.99 -7.04 10.47
C GLU A 84 -1.55 -6.40 9.20
N LEU A 85 -0.86 -6.56 8.07
CA LEU A 85 -1.31 -6.08 6.76
C LEU A 85 -2.71 -6.61 6.44
N LYS A 86 -2.91 -7.92 6.55
CA LYS A 86 -4.20 -8.55 6.29
C LYS A 86 -5.29 -7.98 7.20
N ARG A 87 -5.03 -7.93 8.51
CA ARG A 87 -5.99 -7.43 9.50
C ARG A 87 -6.41 -6.00 9.18
N ASP A 88 -5.45 -5.14 8.89
CA ASP A 88 -5.69 -3.70 8.72
C ASP A 88 -6.34 -3.41 7.34
N TRP A 89 -6.00 -4.18 6.31
CA TRP A 89 -6.73 -4.21 5.04
C TRP A 89 -8.18 -4.63 5.21
N ASP A 90 -8.44 -5.73 5.91
CA ASP A 90 -9.80 -6.22 6.16
C ASP A 90 -10.60 -5.17 6.94
N ASN A 91 -9.99 -4.51 7.92
CA ASN A 91 -10.63 -3.45 8.70
C ASN A 91 -11.01 -2.25 7.83
N LEU A 92 -10.07 -1.73 7.02
CA LEU A 92 -10.34 -0.62 6.11
C LEU A 92 -11.44 -0.98 5.11
N TYR A 93 -11.36 -2.18 4.52
CA TYR A 93 -12.37 -2.67 3.60
C TYR A 93 -13.76 -2.75 4.26
N ASN A 94 -13.87 -3.32 5.46
CA ASN A 94 -15.13 -3.44 6.17
C ASN A 94 -15.75 -2.08 6.53
N LEU A 95 -14.93 -1.09 6.88
CA LEU A 95 -15.38 0.29 7.09
C LEU A 95 -15.99 0.89 5.81
N LEU A 96 -15.36 0.64 4.66
CA LEU A 96 -15.80 1.15 3.35
C LEU A 96 -17.01 0.38 2.78
N ALA A 97 -17.14 -0.91 3.10
CA ALA A 97 -18.25 -1.76 2.68
C ALA A 97 -19.57 -1.43 3.40
N ASN A 98 -19.49 -0.71 4.52
CA ASN A 98 -20.63 -0.32 5.36
C ASN A 98 -21.51 -1.53 5.70
N LYS A 99 -20.85 -2.62 6.15
CA LYS A 99 -21.51 -3.77 6.77
C LYS A 99 -21.77 -3.41 8.24
N ARG A 100 -22.94 -2.83 8.50
CA ARG A 100 -23.59 -2.89 9.82
C ARG A 100 -24.60 -4.04 9.79
#